data_AF-A0A354PJ29-F1
#
_entry.id   AF-A0A354PJ29-F1
#
_cell.length_a   1.000
_cell.length_b   1.000
_cell.length_c   1.000
_cell.angle_alpha   90.00
_cell.angle_beta   90.00
_cell.angle_gamma   90.00
#
_symmetry.space_group_name_H-M   'P 1'
#
loop_
_entity.id
_entity.type
_entity.pdbx_description
1 polymer ?
#
loop_
_entity_poly.entity_id
_entity_poly.type
_entity_poly.pdbx_seq_one_letter_code
_entity_poly.pdbx_strand_id
1 'polypeptide(L)'
;YKGSNFCSEILVSHDGKFVYAGNRLHDGIGIFAVGENGELTYVDEAWTRGNYPRSFSFDPTGRFLYCCNQRADHVTVFAVNKATGALTFTGQYVPVGNPSMVAFIDLAD
;
A
#
# COMPACT_ATOMS: atom_id res chain seq x y z
N TYR A 1 -11.21 11.34 3.79
CA TYR A 1 -10.96 12.46 2.86
C TYR A 1 -12.24 13.26 2.60
N LYS A 2 -12.13 14.60 2.44
CA LYS A 2 -13.20 15.48 1.91
C LYS A 2 -12.74 16.08 0.57
N GLY A 3 -13.65 16.27 -0.38
CA GLY A 3 -13.34 16.78 -1.72
C GLY A 3 -12.98 15.70 -2.75
N SER A 4 -12.36 16.09 -3.86
CA SER A 4 -12.00 15.17 -4.96
C SER A 4 -11.08 14.05 -4.49
N ASN A 5 -11.37 12.83 -4.96
CA ASN A 5 -10.66 11.63 -4.57
C ASN A 5 -10.57 10.69 -5.79
N PHE A 6 -9.35 10.26 -6.14
CA PHE A 6 -9.11 9.23 -7.14
C PHE A 6 -8.45 8.03 -6.47
N CYS A 7 -9.28 7.10 -6.00
CA CYS A 7 -8.82 5.82 -5.48
C CYS A 7 -8.04 5.04 -6.55
N SER A 8 -7.11 4.21 -6.11
CA SER A 8 -6.28 3.35 -6.95
C SER A 8 -6.40 1.89 -6.55
N GLU A 9 -5.34 1.32 -5.99
CA GLU A 9 -5.25 -0.08 -5.61
C GLU A 9 -6.06 -0.39 -4.37
N ILE A 10 -6.56 -1.62 -4.30
CA ILE A 10 -7.11 -2.20 -3.09
C ILE A 10 -6.42 -3.53 -2.82
N LEU A 11 -5.88 -3.69 -1.62
CA LEU A 11 -5.13 -4.88 -1.24
C LEU A 11 -5.59 -5.37 0.13
N VAL A 12 -5.84 -6.67 0.24
CA VAL A 12 -6.16 -7.31 1.53
C VAL A 12 -4.88 -7.93 2.08
N SER A 13 -4.64 -7.80 3.40
CA SER A 13 -3.57 -8.54 4.05
C SER A 13 -3.79 -10.05 3.90
N HIS A 14 -2.70 -10.83 3.86
CA HIS A 14 -2.77 -12.28 3.69
C HIS A 14 -3.61 -13.00 4.76
N ASP A 15 -3.72 -12.42 5.96
CA ASP A 15 -4.54 -12.94 7.06
C ASP A 15 -5.98 -12.39 7.08
N GLY A 16 -6.36 -11.58 6.08
CA GLY A 16 -7.71 -11.03 5.93
C GLY A 16 -8.07 -9.90 6.92
N LYS A 17 -7.17 -9.51 7.82
CA LYS A 17 -7.48 -8.57 8.91
C LYS A 17 -7.50 -7.11 8.51
N PHE A 18 -6.83 -6.75 7.41
CA PHE A 18 -6.71 -5.36 6.99
C PHE A 18 -6.91 -5.20 5.48
N VAL A 19 -7.54 -4.08 5.09
CA VAL A 19 -7.64 -3.59 3.71
C VAL A 19 -6.86 -2.30 3.59
N TYR A 20 -6.07 -2.20 2.52
CA TYR A 20 -5.24 -1.06 2.17
C TYR A 20 -5.79 -0.47 0.88
N ALA A 21 -6.14 0.82 0.88
CA ALA A 21 -6.74 1.50 -0.26
C ALA A 21 -5.90 2.73 -0.66
N GLY A 22 -5.36 2.73 -1.87
CA GLY A 22 -4.58 3.83 -2.40
C GLY A 22 -5.46 5.01 -2.84
N ASN A 23 -4.93 6.21 -2.69
CA ASN A 23 -5.55 7.44 -3.16
C ASN A 23 -4.53 8.34 -3.86
N ARG A 24 -4.73 8.54 -5.17
CA ARG A 24 -3.80 9.25 -6.04
C ARG A 24 -3.73 10.75 -5.81
N LEU A 25 -4.82 11.38 -5.35
CA LEU A 25 -4.86 12.84 -5.15
C LEU A 25 -4.47 13.26 -3.73
N HIS A 26 -4.45 12.30 -2.80
CA HIS A 26 -4.05 12.52 -1.41
C HIS A 26 -2.70 11.87 -1.11
N ASP A 27 -2.06 11.26 -2.12
CA ASP A 27 -0.76 10.59 -2.03
C ASP A 27 -0.67 9.61 -0.86
N GLY A 28 -1.77 8.94 -0.55
CA GLY A 28 -1.94 8.17 0.68
C GLY A 28 -2.42 6.75 0.45
N ILE A 29 -2.18 5.90 1.44
CA ILE A 29 -2.79 4.58 1.59
C ILE A 29 -3.64 4.64 2.87
N GLY A 30 -4.96 4.56 2.71
CA GLY A 30 -5.88 4.39 3.83
C GLY A 30 -5.89 2.94 4.28
N ILE A 31 -5.93 2.71 5.59
CA ILE A 31 -5.85 1.39 6.21
C ILE A 31 -7.13 1.16 7.01
N PHE A 32 -7.75 0.00 6.78
CA PHE A 32 -9.01 -0.38 7.38
C PHE A 32 -8.88 -1.75 8.03
N ALA A 33 -9.29 -1.88 9.29
CA ALA A 33 -9.47 -3.17 9.93
C ALA A 33 -10.76 -3.84 9.42
N VAL A 34 -10.71 -5.16 9.26
CA VAL A 34 -11.84 -5.98 8.79
C VAL A 34 -12.48 -6.66 9.99
N GLY A 35 -13.78 -6.39 10.19
CA GLY A 35 -14.61 -7.04 11.20
C GLY A 35 -15.05 -8.44 10.77
N GLU A 36 -15.70 -9.18 11.67
CA GLU A 36 -16.11 -10.58 11.45
C GLU A 36 -17.00 -10.78 10.21
N ASN A 37 -17.82 -9.78 9.86
CA ASN A 37 -18.72 -9.81 8.71
C ASN A 37 -18.16 -9.07 7.47
N GLY A 38 -16.88 -8.71 7.47
CA GLY A 38 -16.26 -7.95 6.38
C GLY A 38 -16.48 -6.43 6.46
N GLU A 39 -17.06 -5.95 7.57
CA GLU A 39 -17.21 -4.52 7.84
C GLU A 39 -15.83 -3.85 7.94
N LEU A 40 -15.66 -2.69 7.29
CA LEU A 40 -14.39 -1.98 7.27
C LEU A 40 -14.41 -0.82 8.25
N THR A 41 -13.47 -0.82 9.21
CA THR A 41 -13.25 0.29 10.14
C THR A 41 -11.94 0.97 9.79
N TYR A 42 -11.98 2.27 9.48
CA TYR A 42 -10.74 3.05 9.26
C TYR A 42 -9.89 3.06 10.54
N VAL A 43 -8.60 2.71 10.42
CA VAL A 43 -7.69 2.67 11.57
C VAL A 43 -6.48 3.56 11.42
N ASP A 44 -6.00 3.81 10.20
CA ASP A 44 -4.79 4.61 9.98
C ASP A 44 -4.70 5.08 8.51
N GLU A 45 -3.76 5.98 8.23
CA GLU A 45 -3.34 6.33 6.88
C GLU A 45 -1.83 6.58 6.82
N ALA A 46 -1.22 6.21 5.69
CA ALA A 46 0.19 6.45 5.46
C ALA A 46 0.42 7.26 4.18
N TRP A 47 1.16 8.37 4.28
CA TRP A 47 1.70 9.07 3.10
C TRP A 47 2.67 8.14 2.36
N THR A 48 2.51 8.00 1.04
CA THR A 48 3.29 7.07 0.21
C THR A 48 4.74 7.48 -0.02
N ARG A 49 5.14 8.64 0.53
CA ARG A 49 6.46 9.28 0.33
C ARG A 49 6.76 9.61 -1.13
N GLY A 50 5.71 9.71 -1.94
CA GLY A 50 5.80 10.11 -3.34
C GLY A 50 4.51 10.79 -3.77
N ASN A 51 4.22 10.67 -5.07
CA ASN A 51 3.06 11.28 -5.69
C ASN A 51 2.37 10.28 -6.62
N TYR A 52 1.04 10.28 -6.56
CA TYR A 52 0.15 9.52 -7.44
C TYR A 52 0.35 8.00 -7.32
N PRO A 53 0.17 7.41 -6.12
CA PRO A 53 0.32 5.97 -5.90
C PRO A 53 -0.63 5.17 -6.82
N ARG A 54 -0.05 4.42 -7.74
CA ARG A 54 -0.82 3.71 -8.77
C ARG A 54 -1.19 2.28 -8.35
N SER A 55 -0.25 1.60 -7.73
CA SER A 55 -0.40 0.24 -7.19
C SER A 55 0.53 0.02 -6.01
N PHE A 56 0.25 -1.03 -5.25
CA PHE A 56 1.15 -1.55 -4.25
C PHE A 56 0.90 -3.04 -4.02
N SER A 57 1.92 -3.75 -3.58
CA SER A 57 1.80 -5.17 -3.23
C SER A 57 2.62 -5.50 -1.99
N PHE A 58 2.16 -6.52 -1.26
CA PHE A 58 2.96 -7.12 -0.20
C PHE A 58 4.06 -7.99 -0.81
N ASP A 59 5.20 -8.05 -0.13
CA ASP A 59 6.11 -9.17 -0.35
C ASP A 59 5.47 -10.50 0.10
N PRO A 60 5.97 -11.67 -0.35
CA PRO A 60 5.39 -12.97 0.01
C PRO A 60 5.33 -13.22 1.51
N THR A 61 6.22 -12.61 2.31
CA THR A 61 6.19 -12.74 3.78
C THR A 61 5.15 -11.84 4.44
N GLY A 62 4.59 -10.87 3.71
CA GLY A 62 3.67 -9.85 4.20
C GLY A 62 4.28 -8.92 5.24
N ARG A 63 5.62 -8.82 5.31
CA ARG A 63 6.33 -7.93 6.25
C ARG A 63 6.59 -6.57 5.63
N PHE A 64 6.59 -6.49 4.31
CA PHE A 64 6.86 -5.29 3.55
C PHE A 64 5.77 -5.03 2.51
N LEU A 65 5.48 -3.76 2.28
CA LEU A 65 4.62 -3.28 1.21
C LEU A 65 5.42 -2.37 0.29
N TYR A 66 5.32 -2.62 -1.02
CA TYR A 66 6.01 -1.89 -2.07
C TYR A 66 5.01 -1.03 -2.81
N CYS A 67 5.20 0.30 -2.80
CA CYS A 67 4.26 1.24 -3.39
C CYS A 67 4.84 1.92 -4.63
N CYS A 68 4.18 1.74 -5.78
CA CYS A 68 4.51 2.37 -7.04
C CYS A 68 3.98 3.81 -7.09
N ASN A 69 4.83 4.79 -6.83
CA ASN A 69 4.50 6.21 -6.95
C ASN A 69 4.71 6.68 -8.39
N GLN A 70 3.64 6.62 -9.19
CA GLN A 70 3.73 6.77 -10.64
C GLN A 70 4.35 8.10 -11.09
N ARG A 71 4.01 9.20 -10.41
CA ARG A 71 4.47 10.55 -10.81
C ARG A 71 5.75 11.00 -10.10
N ALA A 72 6.22 10.21 -9.14
CA ALA A 72 7.46 10.49 -8.44
C ALA A 72 8.62 9.58 -8.91
N ASP A 73 8.39 8.75 -9.93
CA ASP A 73 9.38 7.88 -10.56
C ASP A 73 10.18 7.02 -9.57
N HIS A 74 9.47 6.45 -8.58
CA HIS A 74 10.08 5.50 -7.65
C HIS A 74 9.06 4.52 -7.04
N VAL A 75 9.60 3.43 -6.51
CA VAL A 75 8.90 2.51 -5.62
C VAL A 75 9.35 2.75 -4.18
N THR A 76 8.42 3.02 -3.27
CA THR A 76 8.69 3.19 -1.82
C THR A 76 8.46 1.88 -1.08
N VAL A 77 9.30 1.57 -0.09
CA VAL A 77 9.16 0.36 0.75
C VAL A 77 8.70 0.72 2.17
N PHE A 78 7.64 0.07 2.63
CA PHE A 78 7.10 0.18 3.99
C PHE A 78 7.24 -1.15 4.74
N ALA A 79 7.58 -1.08 6.02
CA ALA A 79 7.41 -2.19 6.95
C ALA A 79 5.95 -2.22 7.43
N VAL A 80 5.38 -3.43 7.54
CA VAL A 80 3.98 -3.67 7.90
C VAL A 80 3.90 -4.15 9.34
N ASN A 81 3.19 -3.42 10.20
CA ASN A 81 2.80 -3.93 11.50
C ASN A 81 1.59 -4.85 11.35
N LYS A 82 1.80 -6.18 11.38
CA LYS A 82 0.71 -7.16 11.20
C LYS A 82 -0.36 -7.13 12.30
N ALA A 83 -0.07 -6.58 13.47
CA ALA A 83 -1.05 -6.50 14.55
C ALA A 83 -2.01 -5.32 14.37
N THR A 84 -1.55 -4.22 13.75
CA THR A 84 -2.32 -2.97 13.64
C THR A 84 -2.64 -2.54 12.21
N GLY A 85 -2.01 -3.16 11.21
CA GLY A 85 -2.06 -2.76 9.80
C GLY A 85 -1.20 -1.55 9.46
N ALA A 86 -0.55 -0.92 10.45
CA ALA A 86 0.18 0.34 10.22
C ALA A 86 1.40 0.14 9.29
N LEU A 87 1.67 1.15 8.47
CA LEU A 87 2.81 1.19 7.55
C LEU A 87 3.88 2.16 8.04
N THR A 88 5.11 1.67 8.21
CA THR A 88 6.26 2.49 8.58
C THR A 88 7.23 2.59 7.42
N PHE A 89 7.55 3.81 6.97
CA PHE A 89 8.54 3.99 5.91
C PHE A 89 9.91 3.46 6.36
N THR A 90 10.52 2.62 5.52
CA THR A 90 11.81 1.96 5.84
C THR A 90 13.02 2.85 5.59
N GLY A 91 12.85 4.05 5.02
CA GLY A 91 13.96 4.85 4.50
C GLY A 91 14.37 4.49 3.07
N GLN A 92 13.77 3.44 2.47
CA GLN A 92 14.16 2.93 1.15
C GLN A 92 13.17 3.30 0.05
N TYR A 93 13.72 3.78 -1.06
CA TYR A 93 13.04 3.88 -2.35
C TYR A 93 13.95 3.34 -3.46
N VAL A 94 13.35 2.86 -4.54
CA VAL A 94 14.05 2.41 -5.74
C VAL A 94 13.61 3.29 -6.92
N PRO A 95 14.52 4.01 -7.59
CA PRO A 95 14.17 4.77 -8.79
C PRO A 95 13.68 3.85 -9.90
N VAL A 96 12.47 4.10 -10.37
CA VAL A 96 11.84 3.38 -11.49
C VAL A 96 10.98 4.40 -12.21
N GLY A 97 11.19 4.63 -13.51
CA GLY A 97 10.37 5.58 -14.26
C GLY A 97 8.91 5.09 -14.38
N ASN A 98 7.96 5.95 -14.02
CA ASN A 98 6.52 5.74 -14.14
C ASN A 98 6.02 4.35 -13.67
N PRO A 99 6.30 3.91 -12.43
CA PRO A 99 5.97 2.57 -11.99
C PRO A 99 4.46 2.42 -11.90
N SER A 100 3.94 1.31 -12.44
CA SER A 100 2.49 1.08 -12.54
C SER A 100 2.02 -0.20 -11.86
N MET A 101 2.88 -1.20 -11.71
CA MET A 101 2.58 -2.49 -11.08
C MET A 101 3.84 -3.09 -10.47
N VAL A 102 3.67 -3.82 -9.36
CA VAL A 102 4.69 -4.68 -8.77
C VAL A 102 4.07 -6.05 -8.50
N ALA A 103 4.79 -7.12 -8.84
CA ALA A 103 4.38 -8.49 -8.60
C ALA A 103 5.59 -9.29 -8.08
N PHE A 104 5.31 -10.24 -7.20
CA PHE A 104 6.31 -11.19 -6.69
C PHE A 104 6.06 -12.54 -7.34
N ILE A 105 7.14 -13.17 -7.80
CA ILE A 105 7.11 -14.48 -8.43
C ILE A 105 8.06 -15.36 -7.63
N ASP A 106 7.57 -16.49 -7.14
CA ASP A 106 8.43 -17.55 -6.65
C ASP A 106 9.12 -18.18 -7.86
N LEU A 107 10.45 -18.14 -7.85
CA LEU A 107 11.22 -18.89 -8.82
C LEU A 107 11.17 -20.34 -8.38
N ALA A 108 10.55 -21.20 -9.19
CA ALA A 108 10.64 -22.64 -8.99
C ALA A 108 12.13 -23.05 -9.01
N ASP A 109 12.52 -23.93 -8.09
CA ASP A 109 13.81 -24.63 -8.14
C ASP A 109 13.90 -25.53 -9.38
#